data_AF-A0AAE6CKI7-F1
#
_entry.id   AF-A0AAE6CKI7-F1
#
_cell.length_a   1.000
_cell.length_b   1.000
_cell.length_c   1.000
_cell.angle_alpha   90.00
_cell.angle_beta   90.00
_cell.angle_gamma   90.00
#
_symmetry.space_group_name_H-M   'P 1'
#
loop_
_entity.id
_entity.type
_entity.pdbx_description
1 polymer ?
#
loop_
_entity_poly.entity_id
_entity_poly.type
_entity_poly.pdbx_seq_one_letter_code
_entity_poly.pdbx_strand_id
1 'polypeptide(L)'
;MTASVAGSYAAERVRRAFNEEDKEERQAKAYDKMANQIADTLGELKGAVMKVGQIASQTQDFLPKEFSQALQRLQKEAPPMDYEVIAKQVERELGAAPEELFKEFSEEPYAAASIGQVHKAVTLDGKEVIVKVQYPGVDRSVDSDLKQLKLTLKLGGLLKLPKESVDQLFEEIRERLNEELDYENEARNIADFQRFHAKDEGLIIPSVVRQLSSKRVLTMECVEGDHISAVSAEAYGQDVINLIGRRLFRIMADQLFKFHAIHGDPHAGNFAFRPDGSIIMYDFGCVKRLKPEIVHAYSQALTAGLNADYDALDNYLVDLGVRVSGKPAVEQDYYAMWRDIFIRPFRSRDEEFDFASSNLHKQVASKATTVFKYMDFFQPPVESLFIDRMIAGHYWMMMRLGVQAAFRKELEDYLDLSSAA
;
A
#
# COMPACT_ATOMS: atom_id res chain seq x y z
N MET A 1 -19.64 -67.34 -3.75
CA MET A 1 -19.44 -66.44 -4.89
C MET A 1 -19.75 -65.01 -4.43
N THR A 2 -18.96 -64.23 -3.67
CA THR A 2 -17.51 -64.14 -3.44
C THR A 2 -16.70 -64.20 -4.75
N ALA A 3 -16.16 -63.04 -5.13
CA ALA A 3 -15.39 -62.71 -6.34
C ALA A 3 -16.20 -62.28 -7.59
N SER A 4 -16.78 -61.06 -7.58
CA SER A 4 -16.87 -60.21 -8.79
C SER A 4 -17.24 -58.74 -8.57
N VAL A 5 -17.68 -58.32 -7.37
CA VAL A 5 -18.12 -56.92 -7.15
C VAL A 5 -17.09 -56.04 -6.41
N ALA A 6 -15.97 -56.60 -5.96
CA ALA A 6 -14.90 -55.85 -5.29
C ALA A 6 -13.83 -55.27 -6.23
N GLY A 7 -13.82 -55.63 -7.51
CA GLY A 7 -12.76 -55.26 -8.46
C GLY A 7 -12.95 -53.91 -9.17
N SER A 8 -14.17 -53.44 -9.32
CA SER A 8 -14.48 -52.22 -10.09
C SER A 8 -14.43 -50.94 -9.26
N TYR A 9 -14.66 -51.00 -7.95
CA TYR A 9 -14.64 -49.82 -7.07
C TYR A 9 -13.24 -49.39 -6.62
N ALA A 10 -12.27 -50.31 -6.64
CA ALA A 10 -10.88 -50.02 -6.29
C ALA A 10 -10.09 -49.39 -7.46
N ALA A 11 -10.35 -49.82 -8.71
CA ALA A 11 -9.69 -49.29 -9.90
C ALA A 11 -10.09 -47.83 -10.21
N GLU A 12 -11.35 -47.45 -9.94
CA GLU A 12 -11.81 -46.06 -10.07
C GLU A 12 -11.24 -45.13 -8.98
N ARG A 13 -10.99 -45.64 -7.78
CA ARG A 13 -10.42 -44.87 -6.67
C ARG A 13 -8.90 -44.67 -6.82
N VAL A 14 -8.22 -45.62 -7.44
CA VAL A 14 -6.80 -45.49 -7.83
C VAL A 14 -6.67 -44.55 -9.03
N ARG A 15 -7.54 -44.62 -10.04
CA ARG A 15 -7.52 -43.64 -11.15
C ARG A 15 -7.93 -42.22 -10.71
N ARG A 16 -8.78 -42.08 -9.70
CA ARG A 16 -9.13 -40.79 -9.06
C ARG A 16 -8.02 -40.18 -8.19
N ALA A 17 -6.99 -40.94 -7.83
CA ALA A 17 -5.90 -40.48 -6.95
C ALA A 17 -4.60 -40.11 -7.69
N PHE A 18 -4.49 -40.45 -8.98
CA PHE A 18 -3.21 -40.39 -9.74
C PHE A 18 -3.20 -39.47 -10.98
N ASN A 19 -4.26 -38.70 -11.26
CA ASN A 19 -4.20 -37.63 -12.26
C ASN A 19 -3.97 -36.28 -11.56
N GLU A 20 -2.75 -35.76 -11.62
CA GLU A 20 -2.42 -34.41 -11.13
C GLU A 20 -3.15 -33.32 -11.94
N GLU A 21 -3.31 -33.51 -13.26
CA GLU A 21 -4.07 -32.59 -14.14
C GLU A 21 -5.56 -32.47 -13.76
N ASP A 22 -6.23 -33.57 -13.40
CA ASP A 22 -7.64 -33.55 -12.93
C ASP A 22 -7.79 -32.89 -11.55
N LYS A 23 -6.72 -32.87 -10.75
CA LYS A 23 -6.70 -32.33 -9.40
C LYS A 23 -6.50 -30.82 -9.45
N GLU A 24 -5.59 -30.36 -10.29
CA GLU A 24 -5.37 -28.94 -10.60
C GLU A 24 -6.58 -28.34 -11.32
N GLU A 25 -7.19 -29.03 -12.27
CA GLU A 25 -8.37 -28.52 -12.99
C GLU A 25 -9.63 -28.49 -12.11
N ARG A 26 -9.77 -29.44 -11.18
CA ARG A 26 -10.84 -29.42 -10.15
C ARG A 26 -10.59 -28.39 -9.07
N GLN A 27 -9.34 -28.19 -8.64
CA GLN A 27 -8.98 -27.08 -7.77
C GLN A 27 -9.28 -25.77 -8.47
N ALA A 28 -8.84 -25.57 -9.71
CA ALA A 28 -9.12 -24.38 -10.51
C ALA A 28 -10.63 -24.14 -10.65
N LYS A 29 -11.43 -25.16 -10.99
CA LYS A 29 -12.91 -25.02 -11.07
C LYS A 29 -13.58 -24.77 -9.71
N ALA A 30 -13.07 -25.36 -8.63
CA ALA A 30 -13.56 -25.09 -7.29
C ALA A 30 -13.20 -23.66 -6.86
N TYR A 31 -11.98 -23.20 -7.16
CA TYR A 31 -11.52 -21.84 -6.92
C TYR A 31 -12.28 -20.82 -7.78
N ASP A 32 -12.58 -21.10 -9.04
CA ASP A 32 -13.38 -20.23 -9.90
C ASP A 32 -14.83 -20.11 -9.39
N LYS A 33 -15.42 -21.24 -8.99
CA LYS A 33 -16.77 -21.24 -8.41
C LYS A 33 -16.81 -20.50 -7.07
N MET A 34 -15.78 -20.67 -6.25
CA MET A 34 -15.65 -19.98 -4.97
C MET A 34 -15.37 -18.49 -5.18
N ALA A 35 -14.52 -18.12 -6.16
CA ALA A 35 -14.22 -16.75 -6.55
C ALA A 35 -15.46 -16.03 -7.10
N ASN A 36 -16.30 -16.71 -7.87
CA ASN A 36 -17.57 -16.15 -8.34
C ASN A 36 -18.59 -15.97 -7.21
N GLN A 37 -18.74 -16.95 -6.32
CA GLN A 37 -19.61 -16.81 -5.14
C GLN A 37 -19.13 -15.72 -4.18
N ILE A 38 -17.83 -15.59 -4.05
CA ILE A 38 -17.17 -14.51 -3.32
C ILE A 38 -17.41 -13.19 -4.04
N ALA A 39 -17.25 -13.12 -5.35
CA ALA A 39 -17.50 -11.91 -6.13
C ALA A 39 -18.97 -11.46 -6.02
N ASP A 40 -19.93 -12.38 -6.10
CA ASP A 40 -21.35 -12.10 -5.93
C ASP A 40 -21.66 -11.58 -4.51
N THR A 41 -21.09 -12.22 -3.47
CA THR A 41 -21.29 -11.80 -2.08
C THR A 41 -20.61 -10.46 -1.77
N LEU A 42 -19.46 -10.19 -2.38
CA LEU A 42 -18.69 -8.95 -2.18
C LEU A 42 -19.18 -7.80 -3.08
N GLY A 43 -19.82 -8.10 -4.21
CA GLY A 43 -20.46 -7.10 -5.09
C GLY A 43 -21.62 -6.38 -4.44
N GLU A 44 -22.28 -7.03 -3.45
CA GLU A 44 -23.28 -6.40 -2.58
C GLU A 44 -22.65 -5.53 -1.47
N LEU A 45 -21.41 -5.83 -1.07
CA LEU A 45 -20.67 -5.15 -0.01
C LEU A 45 -19.78 -4.04 -0.60
N LYS A 46 -20.39 -2.98 -1.13
CA LYS A 46 -19.68 -1.91 -1.86
C LYS A 46 -18.72 -1.11 -0.97
N GLY A 47 -17.67 -0.53 -1.57
CA GLY A 47 -16.81 0.47 -0.95
C GLY A 47 -15.77 -0.07 0.05
N ALA A 48 -16.21 -0.44 1.25
CA ALA A 48 -15.33 -0.88 2.33
C ALA A 48 -14.53 -2.13 1.96
N VAL A 49 -15.21 -3.13 1.39
CA VAL A 49 -14.62 -4.39 0.95
C VAL A 49 -13.64 -4.22 -0.22
N MET A 50 -13.90 -3.25 -1.11
CA MET A 50 -12.98 -2.93 -2.21
C MET A 50 -11.64 -2.43 -1.68
N LYS A 51 -11.65 -1.59 -0.64
CA LYS A 51 -10.41 -1.15 0.02
C LYS A 51 -9.73 -2.27 0.80
N VAL A 52 -10.48 -3.19 1.43
CA VAL A 52 -9.89 -4.42 2.01
C VAL A 52 -9.10 -5.20 0.98
N GLY A 53 -9.60 -5.30 -0.25
CA GLY A 53 -8.89 -5.91 -1.38
C GLY A 53 -7.60 -5.21 -1.74
N GLN A 54 -7.59 -3.88 -1.74
CA GLN A 54 -6.38 -3.10 -1.99
C GLN A 54 -5.34 -3.32 -0.89
N ILE A 55 -5.73 -3.13 0.38
CA ILE A 55 -4.85 -3.31 1.56
C ILE A 55 -4.24 -4.72 1.58
N ALA A 56 -5.06 -5.72 1.26
CA ALA A 56 -4.61 -7.11 1.22
C ALA A 56 -3.74 -7.41 -0.01
N SER A 57 -4.01 -6.81 -1.18
CA SER A 57 -3.20 -7.04 -2.38
C SER A 57 -1.79 -6.47 -2.29
N GLN A 58 -1.65 -5.36 -1.55
CA GLN A 58 -0.35 -4.75 -1.25
C GLN A 58 0.46 -5.56 -0.24
N THR A 59 -0.18 -6.50 0.46
CA THR A 59 0.48 -7.36 1.43
C THR A 59 0.31 -8.80 0.99
N GLN A 60 1.20 -9.22 0.08
CA GLN A 60 1.14 -10.47 -0.71
C GLN A 60 0.96 -11.78 0.09
N ASP A 61 0.99 -11.71 1.42
CA ASP A 61 0.97 -12.87 2.32
C ASP A 61 -0.33 -13.05 3.14
N PHE A 62 -1.32 -12.15 3.04
CA PHE A 62 -2.46 -12.17 3.98
C PHE A 62 -3.79 -12.72 3.48
N LEU A 63 -4.13 -12.54 2.20
CA LEU A 63 -5.31 -13.15 1.59
C LEU A 63 -4.89 -14.09 0.46
N PRO A 64 -5.58 -15.22 0.25
CA PRO A 64 -5.34 -16.08 -0.90
C PRO A 64 -5.32 -15.25 -2.20
N LYS A 65 -4.38 -15.53 -3.10
CA LYS A 65 -4.15 -14.74 -4.32
C LYS A 65 -5.42 -14.61 -5.15
N GLU A 66 -6.22 -15.67 -5.19
CA GLU A 66 -7.51 -15.75 -5.88
C GLU A 66 -8.52 -14.76 -5.30
N PHE A 67 -8.50 -14.57 -3.97
CA PHE A 67 -9.35 -13.62 -3.27
C PHE A 67 -8.94 -12.16 -3.55
N SER A 68 -7.63 -11.89 -3.49
CA SER A 68 -7.08 -10.58 -3.84
C SER A 68 -7.40 -10.20 -5.30
N GLN A 69 -7.32 -11.16 -6.22
CA GLN A 69 -7.65 -10.95 -7.62
C GLN A 69 -9.15 -10.73 -7.85
N ALA A 70 -10.02 -11.48 -7.16
CA ALA A 70 -11.47 -11.27 -7.24
C ALA A 70 -11.86 -9.87 -6.76
N LEU A 71 -11.26 -9.40 -5.65
CA LEU A 71 -11.49 -8.05 -5.14
C LEU A 71 -10.97 -6.95 -6.09
N GLN A 72 -9.82 -7.16 -6.73
CA GLN A 72 -9.32 -6.22 -7.75
C GLN A 72 -10.25 -6.16 -8.98
N ARG A 73 -10.83 -7.29 -9.41
CA ARG A 73 -11.81 -7.30 -10.50
C ARG A 73 -13.08 -6.54 -10.13
N LEU A 74 -13.63 -6.80 -8.94
CA LEU A 74 -14.79 -6.07 -8.42
C LEU A 74 -14.55 -4.55 -8.37
N GLN A 75 -13.34 -4.12 -8.01
CA GLN A 75 -12.99 -2.69 -8.06
C GLN A 75 -13.06 -2.13 -9.47
N LYS A 76 -12.52 -2.85 -10.45
CA LYS A 76 -12.44 -2.38 -11.84
C LYS A 76 -13.81 -2.37 -12.53
N GLU A 77 -14.72 -3.22 -12.07
CA GLU A 77 -16.05 -3.43 -12.68
C GLU A 77 -17.18 -2.68 -11.97
N ALA A 78 -16.94 -2.07 -10.81
CA ALA A 78 -17.96 -1.29 -10.10
C ALA A 78 -18.33 -0.04 -10.91
N PRO A 79 -19.57 0.08 -11.42
CA PRO A 79 -20.00 1.26 -12.14
C PRO A 79 -20.06 2.46 -11.18
N PRO A 80 -19.77 3.68 -11.65
CA PRO A 80 -19.95 4.89 -10.85
C PRO A 80 -21.42 5.06 -10.44
N MET A 81 -21.65 5.78 -9.35
CA MET A 81 -23.02 6.16 -8.97
C MET A 81 -23.54 7.23 -9.92
N ASP A 82 -24.86 7.22 -10.13
CA ASP A 82 -25.56 8.25 -10.88
C ASP A 82 -25.27 9.64 -10.28
N TYR A 83 -25.08 10.62 -11.16
CA TYR A 83 -24.76 12.00 -10.77
C TYR A 83 -25.73 12.57 -9.73
N GLU A 84 -27.03 12.30 -9.84
CA GLU A 84 -28.04 12.79 -8.89
C GLU A 84 -27.77 12.35 -7.44
N VAL A 85 -27.20 11.16 -7.24
CA VAL A 85 -26.85 10.65 -5.91
C VAL A 85 -25.65 11.42 -5.33
N ILE A 86 -24.68 11.74 -6.19
CA ILE A 86 -23.49 12.49 -5.83
C ILE A 86 -23.81 13.96 -5.58
N ALA A 87 -24.61 14.59 -6.44
CA ALA A 87 -25.05 15.97 -6.26
C ALA A 87 -25.77 16.17 -4.92
N LYS A 88 -26.67 15.23 -4.55
CA LYS A 88 -27.34 15.24 -3.24
C LYS A 88 -26.37 15.07 -2.07
N GLN A 89 -25.31 14.30 -2.24
CA GLN A 89 -24.29 14.13 -1.22
C GLN A 89 -23.46 15.41 -1.03
N VAL A 90 -23.11 16.08 -2.13
CA VAL A 90 -22.48 17.41 -2.11
C VAL A 90 -23.40 18.42 -1.43
N GLU A 91 -24.67 18.48 -1.81
CA GLU A 91 -25.66 19.38 -1.20
C GLU A 91 -25.82 19.15 0.29
N ARG A 92 -25.91 17.89 0.73
CA ARG A 92 -26.02 17.54 2.15
C ARG A 92 -24.80 17.98 2.96
N GLU A 93 -23.61 17.90 2.39
CA GLU A 93 -22.35 18.14 3.08
C GLU A 93 -21.91 19.61 3.04
N LEU A 94 -22.20 20.31 1.94
CA LEU A 94 -21.77 21.70 1.71
C LEU A 94 -22.91 22.71 1.81
N GLY A 95 -24.17 22.25 1.89
CA GLY A 95 -25.36 23.06 2.16
C GLY A 95 -26.05 23.67 0.93
N ALA A 96 -25.53 23.42 -0.29
CA ALA A 96 -26.12 23.87 -1.55
C ALA A 96 -25.74 22.92 -2.71
N ALA A 97 -26.51 22.95 -3.78
CA ALA A 97 -26.28 22.09 -4.94
C ALA A 97 -24.95 22.43 -5.65
N PRO A 98 -24.30 21.47 -6.35
CA PRO A 98 -23.06 21.72 -7.07
C PRO A 98 -23.11 22.94 -8.01
N GLU A 99 -24.25 23.17 -8.65
CA GLU A 99 -24.47 24.28 -9.60
C GLU A 99 -24.50 25.66 -8.92
N GLU A 100 -24.69 25.72 -7.61
CA GLU A 100 -24.60 26.95 -6.81
C GLU A 100 -23.20 27.16 -6.21
N LEU A 101 -22.46 26.08 -5.99
CA LEU A 101 -21.15 26.08 -5.35
C LEU A 101 -19.98 26.19 -6.33
N PHE A 102 -20.19 25.72 -7.57
CA PHE A 102 -19.19 25.67 -8.62
C PHE A 102 -19.72 26.36 -9.87
N LYS A 103 -18.81 26.98 -10.63
CA LYS A 103 -19.12 27.53 -11.95
C LYS A 103 -19.42 26.41 -12.95
N GLU A 104 -18.65 25.33 -12.87
CA GLU A 104 -18.82 24.12 -13.66
C GLU A 104 -18.56 22.92 -12.76
N PHE A 105 -19.39 21.88 -12.85
CA PHE A 105 -19.19 20.61 -12.16
C PHE A 105 -19.50 19.48 -13.14
N SER A 106 -18.51 18.63 -13.41
CA SER A 106 -18.67 17.55 -14.40
C SER A 106 -19.59 16.46 -13.85
N GLU A 107 -20.68 16.16 -14.56
CA GLU A 107 -21.57 15.06 -14.19
C GLU A 107 -20.89 13.70 -14.35
N GLU A 108 -20.04 13.56 -15.38
CA GLU A 108 -19.23 12.37 -15.59
C GLU A 108 -18.08 12.32 -14.57
N PRO A 109 -17.90 11.19 -13.86
CA PRO A 109 -16.79 11.05 -12.93
C PRO A 109 -15.47 11.00 -13.71
N TYR A 110 -14.51 11.80 -13.26
CA TYR A 110 -13.13 11.77 -13.76
C TYR A 110 -12.43 10.46 -13.40
N ALA A 111 -12.68 9.94 -12.19
CA ALA A 111 -12.19 8.65 -11.73
C ALA A 111 -13.10 8.05 -10.66
N ALA A 112 -13.16 6.72 -10.60
CA ALA A 112 -13.75 6.00 -9.46
C ALA A 112 -12.69 5.85 -8.35
N ALA A 113 -13.07 6.13 -7.10
CA ALA A 113 -12.25 5.88 -5.92
C ALA A 113 -12.77 4.65 -5.14
N SER A 114 -12.05 4.22 -4.10
CA SER A 114 -12.42 3.04 -3.29
C SER A 114 -13.81 3.19 -2.65
N ILE A 115 -14.07 4.32 -2.01
CA ILE A 115 -15.29 4.61 -1.23
C ILE A 115 -16.09 5.80 -1.78
N GLY A 116 -15.80 6.22 -3.01
CA GLY A 116 -16.39 7.41 -3.60
C GLY A 116 -16.04 7.56 -5.08
N GLN A 117 -16.27 8.75 -5.61
CA GLN A 117 -15.88 9.12 -6.97
C GLN A 117 -15.33 10.53 -7.02
N VAL A 118 -14.61 10.82 -8.09
CA VAL A 118 -13.83 12.03 -8.28
C VAL A 118 -14.38 12.78 -9.48
N HIS A 119 -14.69 14.07 -9.31
CA HIS A 119 -15.23 14.93 -10.36
C HIS A 119 -14.31 16.10 -10.65
N LYS A 120 -14.20 16.48 -11.92
CA LYS A 120 -13.62 17.77 -12.33
C LYS A 120 -14.65 18.87 -12.10
N ALA A 121 -14.21 20.01 -11.58
CA ALA A 121 -15.05 21.18 -11.40
C ALA A 121 -14.22 22.47 -11.52
N VAL A 122 -14.91 23.60 -11.66
CA VAL A 122 -14.34 24.95 -11.65
C VAL A 122 -15.05 25.74 -10.57
N THR A 123 -14.29 26.30 -9.63
CA THR A 123 -14.86 27.13 -8.56
C THR A 123 -15.44 28.44 -9.12
N LEU A 124 -16.28 29.13 -8.34
CA LEU A 124 -16.89 30.39 -8.76
C LEU A 124 -15.87 31.51 -9.08
N ASP A 125 -14.69 31.46 -8.45
CA ASP A 125 -13.55 32.35 -8.73
C ASP A 125 -12.66 31.87 -9.89
N GLY A 126 -13.01 30.76 -10.55
CA GLY A 126 -12.39 30.28 -11.78
C GLY A 126 -11.22 29.31 -11.59
N LYS A 127 -11.00 28.77 -10.40
CA LYS A 127 -9.94 27.78 -10.14
C LYS A 127 -10.40 26.39 -10.57
N GLU A 128 -9.57 25.69 -11.34
CA GLU A 128 -9.78 24.28 -11.66
C GLU A 128 -9.51 23.41 -10.44
N VAL A 129 -10.48 22.55 -10.12
CA VAL A 129 -10.46 21.72 -8.93
C VAL A 129 -10.92 20.30 -9.22
N ILE A 130 -10.48 19.40 -8.35
CA ILE A 130 -10.96 18.04 -8.25
C ILE A 130 -11.80 17.91 -6.98
N VAL A 131 -12.97 17.30 -7.10
CA VAL A 131 -13.91 17.08 -5.99
C VAL A 131 -14.05 15.58 -5.76
N LYS A 132 -13.44 15.08 -4.67
CA LYS A 132 -13.65 13.70 -4.19
C LYS A 132 -14.93 13.69 -3.36
N VAL A 133 -15.91 12.88 -3.75
CA VAL A 133 -17.19 12.73 -3.05
C VAL A 133 -17.32 11.29 -2.58
N GLN A 134 -17.45 11.07 -1.27
CA GLN A 134 -17.73 9.72 -0.74
C GLN A 134 -19.14 9.28 -1.13
N TYR A 135 -19.30 7.98 -1.35
CA TYR A 135 -20.60 7.39 -1.58
C TYR A 135 -21.50 7.52 -0.34
N PRO A 136 -22.78 7.90 -0.50
CA PRO A 136 -23.70 8.03 0.62
C PRO A 136 -23.83 6.74 1.43
N GLY A 137 -23.64 6.83 2.75
CA GLY A 137 -23.89 5.73 3.69
C GLY A 137 -22.79 4.68 3.81
N VAL A 138 -21.64 4.83 3.13
CA VAL A 138 -20.50 3.91 3.30
C VAL A 138 -20.01 3.88 4.74
N ASP A 139 -20.03 5.01 5.43
CA ASP A 139 -19.67 5.12 6.84
C ASP A 139 -20.52 4.24 7.78
N ARG A 140 -21.77 3.97 7.39
CA ARG A 140 -22.70 3.16 8.19
C ARG A 140 -22.59 1.66 7.89
N SER A 141 -22.01 1.29 6.76
CA SER A 141 -21.91 -0.12 6.34
C SER A 141 -20.58 -0.78 6.69
N VAL A 142 -19.50 -0.01 6.95
CA VAL A 142 -18.15 -0.56 7.21
C VAL A 142 -18.16 -1.67 8.26
N ASP A 143 -18.73 -1.43 9.44
CA ASP A 143 -18.70 -2.41 10.53
C ASP A 143 -19.50 -3.67 10.20
N SER A 144 -20.65 -3.54 9.54
CA SER A 144 -21.46 -4.69 9.11
C SER A 144 -20.76 -5.48 8.01
N ASP A 145 -20.17 -4.77 7.04
CA ASP A 145 -19.52 -5.35 5.87
C ASP A 145 -18.27 -6.13 6.28
N LEU A 146 -17.46 -5.57 7.19
CA LEU A 146 -16.30 -6.26 7.75
C LEU A 146 -16.69 -7.49 8.58
N LYS A 147 -17.76 -7.40 9.37
CA LYS A 147 -18.27 -8.57 10.12
C LYS A 147 -18.73 -9.68 9.19
N GLN A 148 -19.46 -9.33 8.12
CA GLN A 148 -19.96 -10.28 7.14
C GLN A 148 -18.80 -10.90 6.35
N LEU A 149 -17.84 -10.09 5.90
CA LEU A 149 -16.62 -10.56 5.24
C LEU A 149 -15.84 -11.55 6.12
N LYS A 150 -15.63 -11.19 7.40
CA LYS A 150 -14.95 -12.06 8.38
C LYS A 150 -15.66 -13.40 8.55
N LEU A 151 -16.99 -13.37 8.65
CA LEU A 151 -17.80 -14.57 8.78
C LEU A 151 -17.71 -15.45 7.52
N THR A 152 -17.84 -14.86 6.33
CA THR A 152 -17.76 -15.57 5.04
C THR A 152 -16.39 -16.23 4.86
N LEU A 153 -15.31 -15.50 5.13
CA LEU A 153 -13.95 -16.04 5.02
C LEU A 153 -13.68 -17.17 6.02
N LYS A 154 -14.24 -17.06 7.24
CA LYS A 154 -14.14 -18.10 8.26
C LYS A 154 -14.94 -19.36 7.88
N LEU A 155 -16.17 -19.19 7.41
CA LEU A 155 -17.02 -20.31 6.98
C LEU A 155 -16.47 -21.00 5.72
N GLY A 156 -15.84 -20.25 4.82
CA GLY A 156 -15.16 -20.78 3.63
C GLY A 156 -13.84 -21.51 3.92
N GLY A 157 -13.35 -21.51 5.16
CA GLY A 157 -12.06 -22.14 5.50
C GLY A 157 -10.84 -21.46 4.88
N LEU A 158 -11.00 -20.19 4.46
CA LEU A 158 -9.96 -19.42 3.78
C LEU A 158 -9.01 -18.70 4.75
N LEU A 159 -9.42 -18.58 6.02
CA LEU A 159 -8.58 -18.05 7.09
C LEU A 159 -7.84 -19.20 7.79
N LYS A 160 -6.56 -19.37 7.45
CA LYS A 160 -5.67 -20.37 8.06
C LYS A 160 -4.89 -19.82 9.26
N LEU A 161 -5.13 -18.56 9.64
CA LEU A 161 -4.45 -17.88 10.73
C LEU A 161 -5.09 -18.15 12.10
N PRO A 162 -4.34 -18.05 13.20
CA PRO A 162 -4.90 -18.06 14.55
C PRO A 162 -5.99 -17.00 14.70
N LYS A 163 -7.02 -17.29 15.53
CA LYS A 163 -8.16 -16.40 15.73
C LYS A 163 -7.74 -14.99 16.16
N GLU A 164 -6.78 -14.88 17.08
CA GLU A 164 -6.30 -13.59 17.59
C GLU A 164 -5.64 -12.75 16.49
N SER A 165 -4.84 -13.37 15.61
CA SER A 165 -4.23 -12.70 14.46
C SER A 165 -5.28 -12.22 13.45
N VAL A 166 -6.33 -13.01 13.21
CA VAL A 166 -7.46 -12.60 12.36
C VAL A 166 -8.21 -11.43 13.01
N ASP A 167 -8.44 -11.47 14.32
CA ASP A 167 -9.14 -10.42 15.05
C ASP A 167 -8.37 -9.09 14.98
N GLN A 168 -7.05 -9.13 15.21
CA GLN A 168 -6.16 -7.97 15.08
C GLN A 168 -6.14 -7.41 13.65
N LEU A 169 -6.03 -8.27 12.63
CA LEU A 169 -6.02 -7.86 11.23
C LEU A 169 -7.31 -7.13 10.83
N PHE A 170 -8.47 -7.68 11.20
CA PHE A 170 -9.75 -7.04 10.90
C PHE A 170 -9.93 -5.73 11.63
N GLU A 171 -9.37 -5.60 12.83
CA GLU A 171 -9.37 -4.34 13.57
C GLU A 171 -8.50 -3.28 12.89
N GLU A 172 -7.31 -3.65 12.41
CA GLU A 172 -6.45 -2.74 11.65
C GLU A 172 -7.11 -2.32 10.32
N ILE A 173 -7.75 -3.25 9.60
CA ILE A 173 -8.54 -2.92 8.41
C ILE A 173 -9.67 -1.95 8.74
N ARG A 174 -10.36 -2.17 9.88
CA ARG A 174 -11.45 -1.29 10.36
C ARG A 174 -10.92 0.11 10.65
N GLU A 175 -9.79 0.23 11.33
CA GLU A 175 -9.16 1.52 11.61
C GLU A 175 -8.78 2.25 10.32
N ARG A 176 -8.16 1.54 9.35
CA ARG A 176 -7.76 2.11 8.06
C ARG A 176 -8.97 2.60 7.26
N LEU A 177 -10.05 1.82 7.22
CA LEU A 177 -11.29 2.24 6.56
C LEU A 177 -11.91 3.48 7.21
N ASN A 178 -11.87 3.57 8.53
CA ASN A 178 -12.35 4.76 9.23
C ASN A 178 -11.49 5.99 8.98
N GLU A 179 -10.17 5.84 8.82
CA GLU A 179 -9.29 6.95 8.42
C GLU A 179 -9.65 7.48 7.01
N GLU A 180 -10.00 6.60 6.07
CA GLU A 180 -10.41 7.03 4.72
C GLU A 180 -11.77 7.73 4.67
N LEU A 181 -12.66 7.43 5.61
CA LEU A 181 -13.98 8.04 5.69
C LEU A 181 -13.97 9.46 6.27
N ASP A 182 -12.83 9.94 6.76
CA ASP A 182 -12.68 11.29 7.30
C ASP A 182 -11.81 12.16 6.38
N TYR A 183 -12.44 12.80 5.38
CA TYR A 183 -11.74 13.72 4.49
C TYR A 183 -11.25 15.00 5.17
N GLU A 184 -11.74 15.35 6.36
CA GLU A 184 -11.14 16.43 7.15
C GLU A 184 -9.78 16.02 7.69
N ASN A 185 -9.59 14.73 8.01
CA ASN A 185 -8.29 14.19 8.39
C ASN A 185 -7.30 14.24 7.23
N GLU A 186 -7.72 13.79 6.05
CA GLU A 186 -6.91 13.91 4.83
C GLU A 186 -6.54 15.38 4.55
N ALA A 187 -7.50 16.32 4.66
CA ALA A 187 -7.24 17.75 4.48
C ALA A 187 -6.23 18.32 5.50
N ARG A 188 -6.27 17.87 6.76
CA ARG A 188 -5.27 18.23 7.78
C ARG A 188 -3.89 17.69 7.42
N ASN A 189 -3.82 16.43 7.00
CA ASN A 189 -2.58 15.79 6.58
C ASN A 189 -1.95 16.52 5.39
N ILE A 190 -2.74 16.87 4.36
CA ILE A 190 -2.26 17.65 3.21
C ILE A 190 -1.62 18.96 3.66
N ALA A 191 -2.29 19.72 4.52
CA ALA A 191 -1.78 21.00 5.01
C ALA A 191 -0.47 20.82 5.80
N ASP A 192 -0.37 19.78 6.62
CA ASP A 192 0.84 19.47 7.39
C ASP A 192 2.01 19.10 6.47
N PHE A 193 1.79 18.26 5.45
CA PHE A 193 2.81 17.88 4.47
C PHE A 193 3.22 19.03 3.56
N GLN A 194 2.26 19.86 3.09
CA GLN A 194 2.55 21.08 2.34
C GLN A 194 3.45 22.02 3.13
N ARG A 195 3.17 22.21 4.43
CA ARG A 195 3.99 23.06 5.29
C ARG A 195 5.40 22.49 5.48
N PHE A 196 5.52 21.17 5.66
CA PHE A 196 6.82 20.53 5.84
C PHE A 196 7.66 20.59 4.56
N HIS A 197 7.06 20.32 3.40
CA HIS A 197 7.73 20.34 2.09
C HIS A 197 7.70 21.70 1.38
N ALA A 198 7.38 22.80 2.07
CA ALA A 198 7.20 24.12 1.45
C ALA A 198 8.45 24.65 0.69
N LYS A 199 9.63 24.09 0.96
CA LYS A 199 10.89 24.44 0.29
C LYS A 199 11.34 23.44 -0.77
N ASP A 200 10.58 22.36 -0.99
CA ASP A 200 10.88 21.36 -2.01
C ASP A 200 10.16 21.72 -3.31
N GLU A 201 10.87 22.39 -4.21
CA GLU A 201 10.35 22.78 -5.52
C GLU A 201 10.06 21.58 -6.43
N GLY A 202 10.57 20.39 -6.10
CA GLY A 202 10.36 19.17 -6.87
C GLY A 202 9.14 18.34 -6.46
N LEU A 203 8.46 18.71 -5.38
CA LEU A 203 7.27 18.04 -4.87
C LEU A 203 6.06 18.97 -4.89
N ILE A 204 5.00 18.53 -5.56
CA ILE A 204 3.74 19.23 -5.67
C ILE A 204 2.69 18.45 -4.86
N ILE A 205 2.07 19.14 -3.91
CA ILE A 205 0.94 18.61 -3.15
C ILE A 205 -0.24 19.55 -3.42
N PRO A 206 -1.34 19.07 -4.04
CA PRO A 206 -2.49 19.92 -4.36
C PRO A 206 -3.09 20.59 -3.13
N SER A 207 -3.41 21.89 -3.25
CA SER A 207 -3.99 22.66 -2.14
C SER A 207 -5.47 22.33 -1.94
N VAL A 208 -5.90 22.20 -0.69
CA VAL A 208 -7.32 21.98 -0.34
C VAL A 208 -8.10 23.29 -0.39
N VAL A 209 -9.26 23.27 -1.04
CA VAL A 209 -10.24 24.36 -1.00
C VAL A 209 -11.17 24.13 0.19
N ARG A 210 -10.74 24.63 1.36
CA ARG A 210 -11.41 24.36 2.64
C ARG A 210 -12.89 24.73 2.68
N GLN A 211 -13.32 25.81 2.01
CA GLN A 211 -14.72 26.22 2.04
C GLN A 211 -15.65 25.28 1.25
N LEU A 212 -15.08 24.47 0.35
CA LEU A 212 -15.78 23.47 -0.46
C LEU A 212 -15.43 22.05 -0.01
N SER A 213 -14.98 21.88 1.23
CA SER A 213 -14.62 20.58 1.79
C SER A 213 -15.34 20.34 3.12
N SER A 214 -15.61 19.08 3.40
CA SER A 214 -16.27 18.58 4.60
C SER A 214 -15.69 17.19 4.96
N LYS A 215 -16.34 16.50 5.90
CA LYS A 215 -16.01 15.12 6.24
C LYS A 215 -16.16 14.12 5.07
N ARG A 216 -17.06 14.37 4.12
CA ARG A 216 -17.37 13.45 3.01
C ARG A 216 -17.17 14.04 1.61
N VAL A 217 -16.81 15.31 1.52
CA VAL A 217 -16.43 15.97 0.26
C VAL A 217 -15.05 16.62 0.43
N LEU A 218 -14.11 16.32 -0.45
CA LEU A 218 -12.78 16.95 -0.43
C LEU A 218 -12.53 17.63 -1.78
N THR A 219 -12.43 18.96 -1.76
CA THR A 219 -12.09 19.74 -2.94
C THR A 219 -10.62 20.15 -2.90
N MET A 220 -9.91 19.85 -3.98
CA MET A 220 -8.47 20.02 -4.12
C MET A 220 -8.18 20.74 -5.43
N GLU A 221 -7.05 21.44 -5.50
CA GLU A 221 -6.53 21.95 -6.77
C GLU A 221 -6.38 20.84 -7.81
N CYS A 222 -6.82 21.10 -9.04
CA CYS A 222 -6.59 20.19 -10.15
C CYS A 222 -5.15 20.34 -10.64
N VAL A 223 -4.29 19.40 -10.28
CA VAL A 223 -2.89 19.35 -10.70
C VAL A 223 -2.72 18.14 -11.61
N GLU A 224 -2.34 18.35 -12.87
CA GLU A 224 -2.15 17.26 -13.83
C GLU A 224 -0.69 16.79 -13.90
N GLY A 225 -0.51 15.50 -14.17
CA GLY A 225 0.78 14.85 -14.42
C GLY A 225 0.58 13.44 -14.98
N ASP A 226 1.65 12.84 -15.46
CA ASP A 226 1.63 11.52 -16.07
C ASP A 226 1.63 10.42 -15.01
N HIS A 227 0.80 9.41 -15.22
CA HIS A 227 0.84 8.19 -14.43
C HIS A 227 2.17 7.45 -14.66
N ILE A 228 2.64 6.69 -13.65
CA ILE A 228 3.92 5.95 -13.70
C ILE A 228 4.10 5.09 -14.97
N SER A 229 3.01 4.60 -15.56
CA SER A 229 3.04 3.76 -16.76
C SER A 229 3.40 4.52 -18.04
N ALA A 230 3.27 5.85 -18.04
CA ALA A 230 3.63 6.72 -19.15
C ALA A 230 5.06 7.30 -19.00
N VAL A 231 5.68 7.13 -17.83
CA VAL A 231 7.07 7.54 -17.61
C VAL A 231 7.99 6.49 -18.24
N SER A 232 8.75 6.90 -19.25
CA SER A 232 9.73 6.04 -19.93
C SER A 232 10.96 6.85 -20.35
N ALA A 233 12.06 6.17 -20.65
CA ALA A 233 13.29 6.82 -21.08
C ALA A 233 13.09 7.61 -22.39
N GLU A 234 12.17 7.20 -23.25
CA GLU A 234 11.82 7.91 -24.48
C GLU A 234 11.04 9.20 -24.22
N ALA A 235 10.12 9.18 -23.26
CA ALA A 235 9.26 10.32 -22.94
C ALA A 235 9.96 11.34 -22.03
N TYR A 236 10.76 10.89 -21.08
CA TYR A 236 11.35 11.72 -20.01
C TYR A 236 12.87 11.84 -20.10
N GLY A 237 13.55 10.87 -20.71
CA GLY A 237 15.01 10.73 -20.61
C GLY A 237 15.42 10.06 -19.29
N GLN A 238 16.49 9.26 -19.35
CA GLN A 238 16.98 8.51 -18.19
C GLN A 238 17.46 9.44 -17.06
N ASP A 239 18.05 10.60 -17.37
CA ASP A 239 18.51 11.57 -16.38
C ASP A 239 17.34 12.12 -15.53
N VAL A 240 16.19 12.37 -16.16
CA VAL A 240 14.98 12.84 -15.45
C VAL A 240 14.39 11.71 -14.61
N ILE A 241 14.37 10.48 -15.10
CA ILE A 241 13.95 9.30 -14.33
C ILE A 241 14.84 9.14 -13.08
N ASN A 242 16.16 9.29 -13.24
CA ASN A 242 17.11 9.21 -12.14
C ASN A 242 16.91 10.35 -11.13
N LEU A 243 16.61 11.57 -11.61
CA LEU A 243 16.24 12.71 -10.77
C LEU A 243 14.95 12.43 -9.97
N ILE A 244 13.91 11.90 -10.61
CA ILE A 244 12.65 11.48 -9.95
C ILE A 244 12.96 10.43 -8.88
N GLY A 245 13.79 9.43 -9.19
CA GLY A 245 14.21 8.41 -8.22
C GLY A 245 14.90 9.00 -6.98
N ARG A 246 15.85 9.93 -7.18
CA ARG A 246 16.49 10.65 -6.06
C ARG A 246 15.51 11.50 -5.26
N ARG A 247 14.56 12.16 -5.92
CA ARG A 247 13.50 12.93 -5.24
C ARG A 247 12.58 12.03 -4.43
N LEU A 248 12.11 10.91 -4.97
CA LEU A 248 11.31 9.91 -4.24
C LEU A 248 12.03 9.42 -2.98
N PHE A 249 13.33 9.10 -3.10
CA PHE A 249 14.14 8.70 -1.95
C PHE A 249 14.21 9.80 -0.89
N ARG A 250 14.50 11.04 -1.30
CA ARG A 250 14.58 12.19 -0.39
C ARG A 250 13.26 12.48 0.30
N ILE A 251 12.15 12.45 -0.43
CA ILE A 251 10.80 12.66 0.11
C ILE A 251 10.50 11.62 1.19
N MET A 252 10.74 10.34 0.88
CA MET A 252 10.57 9.24 1.83
C MET A 252 11.45 9.40 3.07
N ALA A 253 12.72 9.73 2.88
CA ALA A 253 13.68 9.89 3.97
C ALA A 253 13.40 11.13 4.84
N ASP A 254 13.02 12.26 4.24
CA ASP A 254 12.59 13.46 4.97
C ASP A 254 11.36 13.18 5.83
N GLN A 255 10.38 12.46 5.29
CA GLN A 255 9.19 12.06 6.04
C GLN A 255 9.52 11.16 7.24
N LEU A 256 10.43 10.20 7.05
CA LEU A 256 10.84 9.26 8.10
C LEU A 256 11.72 9.93 9.17
N PHE A 257 12.84 10.53 8.77
CA PHE A 257 13.91 10.95 9.69
C PHE A 257 13.80 12.39 10.18
N LYS A 258 13.04 13.25 9.48
CA LYS A 258 12.90 14.67 9.87
C LYS A 258 11.49 15.02 10.29
N PHE A 259 10.49 14.56 9.53
CA PHE A 259 9.09 14.90 9.80
C PHE A 259 8.46 13.99 10.87
N HIS A 260 8.96 12.75 10.97
CA HIS A 260 8.38 11.69 11.81
C HIS A 260 6.90 11.45 11.49
N ALA A 261 6.52 11.66 10.22
CA ALA A 261 5.20 11.39 9.71
C ALA A 261 5.32 10.91 8.27
N ILE A 262 4.98 9.65 8.05
CA ILE A 262 5.17 8.97 6.78
C ILE A 262 3.86 8.83 6.02
N HIS A 263 3.97 8.95 4.70
CA HIS A 263 2.93 8.55 3.77
C HIS A 263 2.81 7.01 3.75
N GLY A 264 1.72 6.50 4.30
CA GLY A 264 1.53 5.07 4.58
C GLY A 264 0.97 4.25 3.42
N ASP A 265 0.68 4.86 2.27
CA ASP A 265 0.15 4.20 1.07
C ASP A 265 0.91 4.63 -0.20
N PRO A 266 2.19 4.24 -0.36
CA PRO A 266 3.06 4.63 -1.47
C PRO A 266 2.67 4.00 -2.83
N HIS A 267 1.40 3.65 -3.04
CA HIS A 267 0.91 3.06 -4.27
C HIS A 267 1.09 4.03 -5.44
N ALA A 268 1.54 3.54 -6.60
CA ALA A 268 1.89 4.39 -7.74
C ALA A 268 0.73 5.25 -8.27
N GLY A 269 -0.52 4.84 -8.05
CA GLY A 269 -1.71 5.63 -8.39
C GLY A 269 -1.89 6.91 -7.55
N ASN A 270 -1.22 7.01 -6.40
CA ASN A 270 -1.22 8.21 -5.56
C ASN A 270 -0.17 9.23 -5.99
N PHE A 271 0.60 8.92 -7.04
CA PHE A 271 1.68 9.74 -7.58
C PHE A 271 1.45 10.03 -9.06
N ALA A 272 1.85 11.22 -9.49
CA ALA A 272 2.06 11.53 -10.89
C ALA A 272 3.41 12.23 -11.08
N PHE A 273 3.88 12.22 -12.31
CA PHE A 273 5.20 12.72 -12.68
C PHE A 273 5.07 13.74 -13.79
N ARG A 274 6.07 14.62 -13.93
CA ARG A 274 6.15 15.58 -15.02
C ARG A 274 7.52 15.52 -15.70
N PRO A 275 7.63 15.85 -17.00
CA PRO A 275 8.90 15.78 -17.74
C PRO A 275 10.03 16.67 -17.18
N ASP A 276 9.71 17.64 -16.32
CA ASP A 276 10.68 18.46 -15.57
C ASP A 276 11.25 17.75 -14.32
N GLY A 277 10.81 16.52 -14.05
CA GLY A 277 11.19 15.70 -12.89
C GLY A 277 10.35 15.96 -11.65
N SER A 278 9.33 16.82 -11.71
CA SER A 278 8.44 17.10 -10.57
C SER A 278 7.55 15.90 -10.24
N ILE A 279 7.33 15.68 -8.95
CA ILE A 279 6.48 14.61 -8.42
C ILE A 279 5.23 15.25 -7.82
N ILE A 280 4.06 14.72 -8.14
CA ILE A 280 2.79 15.14 -7.56
C ILE A 280 2.31 14.03 -6.64
N MET A 281 1.93 14.35 -5.41
CA MET A 281 1.30 13.42 -4.46
C MET A 281 -0.15 13.82 -4.21
N TYR A 282 -1.10 12.90 -4.45
CA TYR A 282 -2.54 13.21 -4.40
C TYR A 282 -3.24 12.80 -3.10
N ASP A 283 -2.97 11.61 -2.59
CA ASP A 283 -3.74 11.00 -1.50
C ASP A 283 -2.97 11.10 -0.18
N PHE A 284 -3.60 11.61 0.88
CA PHE A 284 -3.03 11.66 2.24
C PHE A 284 -4.00 11.10 3.29
N GLY A 285 -4.90 10.21 2.87
CA GLY A 285 -5.82 9.51 3.77
C GLY A 285 -5.09 8.61 4.76
N CYS A 286 -3.95 8.05 4.35
CA CYS A 286 -3.12 7.16 5.15
C CYS A 286 -1.78 7.83 5.53
N VAL A 287 -1.75 8.53 6.68
CA VAL A 287 -0.53 9.10 7.26
C VAL A 287 -0.27 8.48 8.62
N LYS A 288 0.97 8.02 8.86
CA LYS A 288 1.37 7.50 10.16
C LYS A 288 2.40 8.41 10.82
N ARG A 289 2.06 8.94 11.99
CA ARG A 289 3.02 9.63 12.86
C ARG A 289 3.83 8.60 13.62
N LEU A 290 5.14 8.77 13.60
CA LEU A 290 6.12 7.89 14.21
C LEU A 290 6.58 8.49 15.53
N LYS A 291 6.81 7.62 16.51
CA LYS A 291 7.41 8.02 17.77
C LYS A 291 8.90 8.32 17.56
N PRO A 292 9.47 9.36 18.18
CA PRO A 292 10.90 9.67 18.04
C PRO A 292 11.81 8.50 18.38
N GLU A 293 11.43 7.67 19.35
CA GLU A 293 12.20 6.50 19.77
C GLU A 293 12.27 5.44 18.66
N ILE A 294 11.17 5.25 17.92
CA ILE A 294 11.12 4.32 16.77
C ILE A 294 11.97 4.84 15.61
N VAL A 295 11.91 6.13 15.31
CA VAL A 295 12.75 6.74 14.26
C VAL A 295 14.24 6.60 14.62
N HIS A 296 14.59 6.84 15.89
CA HIS A 296 15.95 6.67 16.38
C HIS A 296 16.40 5.21 16.28
N ALA A 297 15.64 4.26 16.83
CA ALA A 297 15.96 2.84 16.76
C ALA A 297 16.09 2.36 15.30
N TYR A 298 15.25 2.86 14.40
CA TYR A 298 15.33 2.54 12.96
C TYR A 298 16.62 3.05 12.32
N SER A 299 16.98 4.32 12.58
CA SER A 299 18.22 4.93 12.12
C SER A 299 19.46 4.17 12.63
N GLN A 300 19.45 3.80 13.91
CA GLN A 300 20.55 3.05 14.51
C GLN A 300 20.63 1.60 13.99
N ALA A 301 19.49 0.93 13.77
CA ALA A 301 19.46 -0.39 13.14
C ALA A 301 20.03 -0.36 11.71
N LEU A 302 19.68 0.65 10.91
CA LEU A 302 20.27 0.84 9.58
C LEU A 302 21.78 1.05 9.67
N THR A 303 22.22 1.93 10.56
CA THR A 303 23.65 2.20 10.79
C THR A 303 24.43 0.94 11.18
N ALA A 304 23.91 0.18 12.15
CA ALA A 304 24.49 -1.10 12.59
C ALA A 304 24.54 -2.12 11.45
N GLY A 305 23.45 -2.25 10.68
CA GLY A 305 23.38 -3.12 9.51
C GLY A 305 24.39 -2.73 8.43
N LEU A 306 24.57 -1.44 8.15
CA LEU A 306 25.57 -0.98 7.17
C LEU A 306 27.00 -1.33 7.61
N ASN A 307 27.31 -1.14 8.90
CA ASN A 307 28.61 -1.41 9.50
C ASN A 307 28.85 -2.89 9.85
N ALA A 308 27.87 -3.77 9.62
CA ALA A 308 27.89 -5.18 10.01
C ALA A 308 28.09 -5.40 11.53
N ASP A 309 27.60 -4.46 12.34
CA ASP A 309 27.53 -4.60 13.80
C ASP A 309 26.23 -5.33 14.17
N TYR A 310 26.27 -6.66 14.15
CA TYR A 310 25.09 -7.50 14.33
C TYR A 310 24.59 -7.54 15.77
N ASP A 311 25.46 -7.31 16.75
CA ASP A 311 25.08 -7.25 18.16
C ASP A 311 24.28 -5.96 18.42
N ALA A 312 24.73 -4.83 17.88
CA ALA A 312 23.96 -3.59 17.91
C ALA A 312 22.64 -3.73 17.14
N LEU A 313 22.66 -4.38 15.96
CA LEU A 313 21.46 -4.61 15.16
C LEU A 313 20.40 -5.45 15.91
N ASP A 314 20.75 -6.56 16.56
CA ASP A 314 19.79 -7.38 17.32
C ASP A 314 19.14 -6.55 18.45
N ASN A 315 19.92 -5.73 19.16
CA ASN A 315 19.40 -4.83 20.20
C ASN A 315 18.42 -3.78 19.66
N TYR A 316 18.76 -3.08 18.56
CA TYR A 316 17.84 -2.09 17.99
C TYR A 316 16.60 -2.72 17.36
N LEU A 317 16.67 -3.97 16.91
CA LEU A 317 15.47 -4.71 16.49
C LEU A 317 14.56 -5.05 17.68
N VAL A 318 15.09 -5.17 18.91
CA VAL A 318 14.28 -5.29 20.13
C VAL A 318 13.59 -3.96 20.42
N ASP A 319 14.32 -2.84 20.31
CA ASP A 319 13.76 -1.49 20.53
C ASP A 319 12.66 -1.15 19.51
N LEU A 320 12.79 -1.62 18.27
CA LEU A 320 11.77 -1.51 17.22
C LEU A 320 10.57 -2.44 17.43
N GLY A 321 10.64 -3.34 18.41
CA GLY A 321 9.60 -4.33 18.68
C GLY A 321 9.53 -5.46 17.65
N VAL A 322 10.48 -5.57 16.71
CA VAL A 322 10.59 -6.66 15.72
C VAL A 322 11.11 -7.94 16.40
N ARG A 323 12.07 -7.78 17.31
CA ARG A 323 12.76 -8.87 18.01
C ARG A 323 12.14 -9.07 19.39
N VAL A 324 11.82 -10.33 19.73
CA VAL A 324 11.25 -10.68 21.03
C VAL A 324 12.29 -10.50 22.14
N SER A 325 12.00 -9.58 23.06
CA SER A 325 12.85 -9.29 24.21
C SER A 325 13.03 -10.53 25.11
N GLY A 326 14.24 -10.71 25.65
CA GLY A 326 14.59 -11.81 26.55
C GLY A 326 14.94 -13.14 25.86
N LYS A 327 14.82 -13.24 24.53
CA LYS A 327 15.34 -14.37 23.76
C LYS A 327 16.85 -14.20 23.50
N PRO A 328 17.65 -15.28 23.43
CA PRO A 328 19.07 -15.19 23.07
C PRO A 328 19.26 -14.54 21.69
N ALA A 329 20.35 -13.79 21.49
CA ALA A 329 20.69 -13.18 20.20
C ALA A 329 20.69 -14.20 19.05
N VAL A 330 20.21 -13.77 17.88
CA VAL A 330 20.19 -14.61 16.68
C VAL A 330 21.61 -14.73 16.09
N GLU A 331 21.90 -15.85 15.43
CA GLU A 331 23.18 -16.09 14.75
C GLU A 331 23.53 -14.94 13.78
N GLN A 332 24.76 -14.42 13.84
CA GLN A 332 25.20 -13.31 12.99
C GLN A 332 25.05 -13.61 11.49
N ASP A 333 25.22 -14.86 11.07
CA ASP A 333 25.03 -15.31 9.68
C ASP A 333 23.60 -15.05 9.16
N TYR A 334 22.59 -15.10 10.04
CA TYR A 334 21.22 -14.77 9.67
C TYR A 334 21.08 -13.28 9.34
N TYR A 335 21.68 -12.41 10.16
CA TYR A 335 21.68 -10.98 9.91
C TYR A 335 22.50 -10.60 8.67
N ALA A 336 23.68 -11.22 8.50
CA ALA A 336 24.53 -11.02 7.33
C ALA A 336 23.79 -11.36 6.02
N MET A 337 23.06 -12.48 6.00
CA MET A 337 22.27 -12.89 4.84
C MET A 337 21.22 -11.84 4.43
N TRP A 338 20.46 -11.30 5.39
CA TRP A 338 19.46 -10.27 5.11
C TRP A 338 20.08 -8.92 4.75
N ARG A 339 21.12 -8.52 5.50
CA ARG A 339 21.93 -7.35 5.22
C ARG A 339 22.37 -7.35 3.76
N ASP A 340 23.06 -8.40 3.31
CA ASP A 340 23.66 -8.48 1.98
C ASP A 340 22.65 -8.35 0.83
N ILE A 341 21.36 -8.58 1.10
CA ILE A 341 20.26 -8.29 0.18
C ILE A 341 19.88 -6.81 0.26
N PHE A 342 19.57 -6.29 1.45
CA PHE A 342 19.01 -4.95 1.63
C PHE A 342 20.01 -3.79 1.44
N ILE A 343 21.30 -3.98 1.74
CA ILE A 343 22.34 -2.95 1.51
C ILE A 343 22.68 -2.76 0.03
N ARG A 344 22.27 -3.65 -0.89
CA ARG A 344 22.73 -3.58 -2.30
C ARG A 344 22.57 -2.19 -2.96
N PRO A 345 21.44 -1.46 -2.81
CA PRO A 345 21.30 -0.11 -3.34
C PRO A 345 22.22 0.95 -2.67
N PHE A 346 22.79 0.62 -1.52
CA PHE A 346 23.60 1.48 -0.66
C PHE A 346 25.03 0.96 -0.48
N ARG A 347 25.48 0.01 -1.30
CA ARG A 347 26.79 -0.65 -1.13
C ARG A 347 27.94 0.27 -1.54
N SER A 348 27.74 1.10 -2.54
CA SER A 348 28.73 2.01 -3.10
C SER A 348 28.24 3.45 -3.04
N ARG A 349 29.17 4.38 -2.83
CA ARG A 349 28.90 5.83 -2.87
C ARG A 349 28.71 6.35 -4.30
N ASP A 350 29.42 5.75 -5.25
CA ASP A 350 29.53 6.28 -6.62
C ASP A 350 28.93 5.35 -7.68
N GLU A 351 28.77 4.06 -7.37
CA GLU A 351 28.20 3.09 -8.33
C GLU A 351 26.67 3.15 -8.30
N GLU A 352 26.08 3.34 -9.47
CA GLU A 352 24.63 3.36 -9.63
C GLU A 352 24.04 1.97 -9.40
N PHE A 353 22.92 1.92 -8.69
CA PHE A 353 22.13 0.71 -8.58
C PHE A 353 20.99 0.77 -9.61
N ASP A 354 20.97 -0.22 -10.51
CA ASP A 354 19.90 -0.37 -11.50
C ASP A 354 18.69 -1.09 -10.88
N PHE A 355 17.65 -0.30 -10.57
CA PHE A 355 16.39 -0.84 -10.06
C PHE A 355 15.60 -1.59 -11.13
N ALA A 356 15.76 -1.29 -12.43
CA ALA A 356 15.01 -1.98 -13.49
C ALA A 356 15.35 -3.47 -13.55
N SER A 357 16.64 -3.81 -13.40
CA SER A 357 17.15 -5.19 -13.42
C SER A 357 17.25 -5.84 -12.04
N SER A 358 16.83 -5.13 -10.98
CA SER A 358 16.97 -5.61 -9.60
C SER A 358 16.19 -6.91 -9.35
N ASN A 359 16.86 -7.84 -8.67
CA ASN A 359 16.30 -9.13 -8.25
C ASN A 359 16.15 -9.23 -6.72
N LEU A 360 16.18 -8.12 -5.99
CA LEU A 360 16.11 -8.13 -4.51
C LEU A 360 14.86 -8.84 -4.00
N HIS A 361 13.69 -8.55 -4.57
CA HIS A 361 12.43 -9.22 -4.23
C HIS A 361 12.50 -10.75 -4.41
N LYS A 362 13.21 -11.25 -5.44
CA LYS A 362 13.42 -12.70 -5.65
C LYS A 362 14.37 -13.28 -4.60
N GLN A 363 15.41 -12.54 -4.22
CA GLN A 363 16.35 -12.97 -3.18
C GLN A 363 15.64 -13.04 -1.82
N VAL A 364 14.86 -12.02 -1.46
CA VAL A 364 14.01 -12.03 -0.25
C VAL A 364 13.10 -13.25 -0.25
N ALA A 365 12.35 -13.48 -1.34
CA ALA A 365 11.47 -14.64 -1.45
C ALA A 365 12.22 -15.98 -1.31
N SER A 366 13.42 -16.11 -1.90
CA SER A 366 14.24 -17.32 -1.78
C SER A 366 14.72 -17.61 -0.36
N LYS A 367 14.78 -16.58 0.49
CA LYS A 367 15.20 -16.68 1.90
C LYS A 367 14.04 -16.71 2.88
N ALA A 368 12.80 -16.50 2.44
CA ALA A 368 11.63 -16.44 3.32
C ALA A 368 11.45 -17.68 4.21
N THR A 369 11.81 -18.87 3.72
CA THR A 369 11.74 -20.11 4.52
C THR A 369 12.72 -20.16 5.70
N THR A 370 13.80 -19.38 5.65
CA THR A 370 14.75 -19.29 6.78
C THR A 370 14.14 -18.61 8.00
N VAL A 371 13.10 -17.78 7.79
CA VAL A 371 12.35 -17.13 8.88
C VAL A 371 11.70 -18.17 9.79
N PHE A 372 11.28 -19.33 9.25
CA PHE A 372 10.70 -20.40 10.07
C PHE A 372 11.64 -20.94 11.15
N LYS A 373 12.96 -20.93 10.92
CA LYS A 373 13.96 -21.32 11.94
C LYS A 373 13.93 -20.38 13.16
N TYR A 374 13.57 -19.11 12.94
CA TYR A 374 13.61 -18.05 13.94
C TYR A 374 12.24 -17.44 14.24
N MET A 375 11.15 -18.14 13.89
CA MET A 375 9.79 -17.59 13.99
C MET A 375 9.44 -17.17 15.43
N ASP A 376 9.95 -17.88 16.45
CA ASP A 376 9.73 -17.56 17.87
C ASP A 376 10.66 -16.46 18.42
N PHE A 377 11.58 -15.95 17.60
CA PHE A 377 12.53 -14.88 17.95
C PHE A 377 12.05 -13.51 17.44
N PHE A 378 11.13 -13.50 16.48
CA PHE A 378 10.59 -12.29 15.87
C PHE A 378 9.08 -12.20 16.10
N GLN A 379 8.57 -10.98 16.17
CA GLN A 379 7.15 -10.70 16.30
C GLN A 379 6.74 -9.61 15.31
N PRO A 380 5.47 -9.55 14.88
CA PRO A 380 5.00 -8.54 13.95
C PRO A 380 5.28 -7.13 14.50
N PRO A 381 6.04 -6.28 13.79
CA PRO A 381 6.41 -4.99 14.33
C PRO A 381 5.32 -3.97 14.03
N VAL A 382 4.31 -3.90 14.90
CA VAL A 382 3.15 -3.00 14.73
C VAL A 382 3.59 -1.54 14.52
N GLU A 383 4.68 -1.11 15.17
CA GLU A 383 5.16 0.27 15.08
C GLU A 383 6.01 0.56 13.83
N SER A 384 6.70 -0.45 13.25
CA SER A 384 7.51 -0.28 12.03
C SER A 384 6.84 -0.78 10.74
N LEU A 385 5.70 -1.47 10.84
CA LEU A 385 4.99 -2.04 9.68
C LEU A 385 4.74 -1.01 8.56
N PHE A 386 4.37 0.22 8.93
CA PHE A 386 4.15 1.29 7.97
C PHE A 386 5.44 1.79 7.32
N ILE A 387 6.56 1.73 8.02
CA ILE A 387 7.88 2.05 7.47
C ILE A 387 8.25 1.00 6.41
N ASP A 388 8.07 -0.28 6.74
CA ASP A 388 8.38 -1.39 5.82
C ASP A 388 7.48 -1.34 4.57
N ARG A 389 6.18 -1.05 4.75
CA ARG A 389 5.24 -0.85 3.62
C ARG A 389 5.63 0.34 2.76
N MET A 390 6.00 1.47 3.39
CA MET A 390 6.47 2.66 2.68
C MET A 390 7.68 2.33 1.81
N ILE A 391 8.70 1.67 2.38
CA ILE A 391 9.95 1.32 1.68
C ILE A 391 9.68 0.32 0.55
N ALA A 392 8.87 -0.71 0.79
CA ALA A 392 8.52 -1.69 -0.22
C ALA A 392 7.80 -1.04 -1.42
N GLY A 393 6.86 -0.12 -1.18
CA GLY A 393 6.19 0.60 -2.25
C GLY A 393 7.14 1.49 -3.07
N HIS A 394 8.03 2.22 -2.41
CA HIS A 394 9.04 3.03 -3.09
C HIS A 394 10.02 2.17 -3.89
N TYR A 395 10.41 1.00 -3.39
CA TYR A 395 11.22 0.03 -4.15
C TYR A 395 10.52 -0.36 -5.46
N TRP A 396 9.25 -0.76 -5.42
CA TRP A 396 8.49 -1.11 -6.63
C TRP A 396 8.32 0.08 -7.58
N MET A 397 8.16 1.28 -7.05
CA MET A 397 8.10 2.51 -7.84
C MET A 397 9.41 2.78 -8.58
N MET A 398 10.55 2.70 -7.87
CA MET A 398 11.88 2.85 -8.45
C MET A 398 12.17 1.78 -9.52
N MET A 399 11.77 0.52 -9.25
CA MET A 399 11.85 -0.56 -10.24
C MET A 399 11.02 -0.26 -11.49
N ARG A 400 9.78 0.21 -11.31
CA ARG A 400 8.85 0.47 -12.42
C ARG A 400 9.29 1.65 -13.28
N LEU A 401 9.80 2.70 -12.65
CA LEU A 401 10.37 3.86 -13.32
C LEU A 401 11.68 3.53 -14.05
N GLY A 402 12.37 2.46 -13.64
CA GLY A 402 13.67 2.10 -14.19
C GLY A 402 14.79 3.01 -13.70
N VAL A 403 14.77 3.36 -12.41
CA VAL A 403 15.76 4.24 -11.79
C VAL A 403 17.15 3.60 -11.79
N GLN A 404 18.16 4.36 -12.16
CA GLN A 404 19.57 3.99 -12.14
C GLN A 404 20.35 5.09 -11.43
N ALA A 405 20.55 4.95 -10.12
CA ALA A 405 21.21 5.99 -9.33
C ALA A 405 21.92 5.41 -8.11
N ALA A 406 22.92 6.15 -7.62
CA ALA A 406 23.60 5.88 -6.35
C ALA A 406 22.88 6.61 -5.22
N PHE A 407 22.53 5.89 -4.15
CA PHE A 407 21.74 6.40 -3.01
C PHE A 407 22.48 6.40 -1.68
N ARG A 408 23.69 5.82 -1.64
CA ARG A 408 24.45 5.68 -0.39
C ARG A 408 24.76 7.04 0.24
N LYS A 409 25.19 8.02 -0.56
CA LYS A 409 25.52 9.36 -0.06
C LYS A 409 24.30 10.03 0.56
N GLU A 410 23.16 9.99 -0.13
CA GLU A 410 21.91 10.55 0.41
C GLU A 410 21.50 9.86 1.70
N LEU A 411 21.62 8.53 1.80
CA LEU A 411 21.29 7.82 3.03
C LEU A 411 22.20 8.25 4.20
N GLU A 412 23.50 8.43 3.95
CA GLU A 412 24.47 8.85 4.97
C GLU A 412 24.16 10.25 5.54
N ASP A 413 23.62 11.16 4.72
CA ASP A 413 23.19 12.50 5.15
C ASP A 413 22.03 12.46 6.17
N TYR A 414 21.26 11.36 6.23
CA TYR A 414 20.18 11.17 7.20
C TYR A 414 20.60 10.38 8.44
N LEU A 415 21.63 9.54 8.32
CA LEU A 415 22.07 8.64 9.39
C LEU A 415 23.20 9.23 10.25
N ASP A 416 23.59 10.50 10.03
CA ASP A 416 24.74 11.15 10.65
C ASP A 416 26.05 10.33 10.51
N LEU A 417 26.17 9.57 9.41
CA LEU A 417 27.35 8.74 9.11
C LEU A 417 28.54 9.54 8.58
N SER A 418 28.43 10.87 8.52
CA SER A 418 29.40 11.78 7.90
C SER A 418 30.75 11.88 8.65
N SER A 419 30.90 11.25 9.81
CA SER A 419 32.14 11.26 10.61
C SER A 419 32.91 9.93 10.68
N ALA A 420 32.50 8.87 9.96
CA ALA A 420 33.05 7.51 10.15
C ALA A 420 33.82 6.93 8.95
N ALA A 421 34.31 7.77 8.02
CA ALA A 421 35.12 7.33 6.88
C ALA A 421 36.55 7.87 6.96
#